data_AF-A0A934LLI6-F1
#
_entry.id   AF-A0A934LLI6-F1
#
_cell.length_a   1.000
_cell.length_b   1.000
_cell.length_c   1.000
_cell.angle_alpha   90.00
_cell.angle_beta   90.00
_cell.angle_gamma   90.00
#
_symmetry.space_group_name_H-M   'P 1'
#
loop_
_entity.id
_entity.type
_entity.pdbx_description
1 polymer ?
#
loop_
_entity_poly.entity_id
_entity_poly.type
_entity_poly.pdbx_seq_one_letter_code
_entity_poly.pdbx_strand_id
1 'polypeptide(L)'
;MTAKEVAALMQATGSKVCVFPINNTRRWFVLEHGAQKFDDPIKAYLDISGREHIRIYKLLFDHGLNTLINPVFGEELFRRGEDYLKRVAADGLEHLVSHPDFVDFYDAYQVRVHFYGDHRKVLHGTPYEYLSARFEEAARRTQHHNKYRLFFGVCGTDATESVAKFSVQNYKETGVIPNRDTIIAAYYGEFVSPADLFISSDKFWVFDYPLLSSGEEDLYFMAVPSLYLTEKQLREILYDHLYARKEDYPDYEGMSAEDFATMKSFYKKHREKTLGVGELINNIWYPASI
;
A
#
# COMPACT_ATOMS: atom_id res chain seq x y z
N MET A 1 -12.63 17.90 14.32
CA MET A 1 -11.92 18.26 13.08
C MET A 1 -12.60 17.64 11.88
N THR A 2 -12.68 18.35 10.76
CA THR A 2 -13.13 17.83 9.46
C THR A 2 -11.97 17.14 8.72
N ALA A 3 -12.25 16.32 7.71
CA ALA A 3 -11.20 15.69 6.89
C ALA A 3 -10.27 16.74 6.25
N LYS A 4 -10.81 17.89 5.81
CA LYS A 4 -10.04 19.01 5.25
C LYS A 4 -9.05 19.61 6.25
N GLU A 5 -9.45 19.73 7.51
CA GLU A 5 -8.54 20.25 8.56
C GLU A 5 -7.41 19.26 8.84
N VAL A 6 -7.70 17.94 8.86
CA VAL A 6 -6.65 16.91 9.00
C VAL A 6 -5.72 16.93 7.79
N ALA A 7 -6.27 17.02 6.57
CA ALA A 7 -5.46 17.11 5.36
C ALA A 7 -4.55 18.34 5.35
N ALA A 8 -5.02 19.49 5.85
CA ALA A 8 -4.20 20.69 5.99
C ALA A 8 -3.04 20.50 6.98
N LEU A 9 -3.26 19.79 8.09
CA LEU A 9 -2.19 19.43 9.03
C LEU A 9 -1.16 18.50 8.39
N MET A 10 -1.61 17.46 7.68
CA MET A 10 -0.72 16.55 6.96
C MET A 10 0.13 17.30 5.94
N GLN A 11 -0.49 18.15 5.12
CA GLN A 11 0.20 18.96 4.10
C GLN A 11 1.21 19.95 4.69
N ALA A 12 0.94 20.49 5.89
CA ALA A 12 1.88 21.38 6.58
C ALA A 12 3.20 20.69 6.95
N THR A 13 3.22 19.35 6.97
CA THR A 13 4.43 18.53 7.21
C THR A 13 5.07 18.00 5.92
N GLY A 14 4.61 18.48 4.76
CA GLY A 14 5.07 18.02 3.44
C GLY A 14 4.16 16.98 2.80
N SER A 15 4.45 16.66 1.53
CA SER A 15 3.73 15.60 0.81
C SER A 15 4.11 14.24 1.39
N LYS A 16 3.10 13.40 1.64
CA LYS A 16 3.27 12.09 2.26
C LYS A 16 3.12 10.93 1.28
N VAL A 17 3.96 9.92 1.44
CA VAL A 17 3.90 8.64 0.73
C VAL A 17 3.41 7.58 1.70
N CYS A 18 2.22 7.03 1.44
CA CYS A 18 1.64 5.94 2.23
C CYS A 18 1.61 4.66 1.41
N VAL A 19 2.22 3.61 1.94
CA VAL A 19 2.08 2.25 1.42
C VAL A 19 0.86 1.63 2.07
N PHE A 20 -0.13 1.24 1.27
CA PHE A 20 -1.39 0.66 1.76
C PHE A 20 -1.76 -0.57 0.92
N PRO A 21 -1.23 -1.76 1.24
CA PRO A 21 -1.66 -2.99 0.60
C PRO A 21 -3.11 -3.32 1.02
N ILE A 22 -4.00 -3.39 0.03
CA ILE A 22 -5.40 -3.77 0.28
C ILE A 22 -5.52 -5.29 0.35
N ASN A 23 -5.30 -5.82 1.55
CA ASN A 23 -5.20 -7.25 1.80
C ASN A 23 -6.46 -7.87 2.40
N ASN A 24 -6.52 -9.20 2.33
CA ASN A 24 -7.59 -10.02 2.90
C ASN A 24 -9.00 -9.68 2.39
N THR A 25 -9.10 -9.14 1.17
CA THR A 25 -10.35 -8.70 0.54
C THR A 25 -11.35 -9.82 0.34
N ARG A 26 -10.89 -11.06 0.10
CA ARG A 26 -11.78 -12.25 0.05
C ARG A 26 -12.37 -12.61 1.40
N ARG A 27 -11.56 -12.51 2.46
CA ARG A 27 -12.03 -12.74 3.84
C ARG A 27 -13.12 -11.72 4.18
N TRP A 28 -12.86 -10.45 3.89
CA TRP A 28 -13.86 -9.38 4.00
C TRP A 28 -15.13 -9.70 3.20
N PHE A 29 -14.99 -10.04 1.92
CA PHE A 29 -16.15 -10.30 1.05
C PHE A 29 -17.01 -11.47 1.55
N VAL A 30 -16.39 -12.57 1.97
CA VAL A 30 -17.14 -13.73 2.50
C VAL A 30 -17.85 -13.38 3.81
N LEU A 31 -17.23 -12.58 4.69
CA LEU A 31 -17.85 -12.17 5.95
C LEU A 31 -19.03 -11.21 5.73
N GLU A 32 -18.89 -10.23 4.84
CA GLU A 32 -19.91 -9.19 4.63
C GLU A 32 -21.00 -9.59 3.62
N HIS A 33 -20.65 -10.45 2.66
CA HIS A 33 -21.51 -10.76 1.51
C HIS A 33 -21.74 -12.26 1.31
N GLY A 34 -21.12 -13.15 2.10
CA GLY A 34 -21.19 -14.60 1.90
C GLY A 34 -22.58 -15.22 2.09
N ALA A 35 -23.51 -14.51 2.76
CA ALA A 35 -24.91 -14.93 2.85
C ALA A 35 -25.74 -14.60 1.59
N GLN A 36 -25.22 -13.73 0.71
CA GLN A 36 -25.90 -13.32 -0.51
C GLN A 36 -25.66 -14.32 -1.65
N LYS A 37 -26.65 -14.49 -2.52
CA LYS A 37 -26.52 -15.29 -3.74
C LYS A 37 -26.25 -14.36 -4.92
N PHE A 38 -25.20 -14.65 -5.67
CA PHE A 38 -24.83 -13.91 -6.87
C PHE A 38 -24.86 -14.84 -8.08
N ASP A 39 -25.40 -14.36 -9.20
CA ASP A 39 -25.40 -15.11 -10.47
C ASP A 39 -23.97 -15.31 -10.99
N ASP A 40 -23.11 -14.30 -10.82
CA ASP A 40 -21.66 -14.39 -11.02
C ASP A 40 -20.92 -13.91 -9.76
N PRO A 41 -20.53 -14.84 -8.86
CA PRO A 41 -19.83 -14.50 -7.62
C PRO A 41 -18.48 -13.81 -7.82
N ILE A 42 -17.77 -14.10 -8.92
CA ILE A 42 -16.47 -13.49 -9.19
C ILE A 42 -16.66 -12.05 -9.62
N LYS A 43 -17.58 -11.79 -10.56
CA LYS A 43 -17.92 -10.43 -10.96
C LYS A 43 -18.44 -9.62 -9.78
N ALA A 44 -19.34 -10.19 -8.98
CA ALA A 44 -19.85 -9.52 -7.77
C ALA A 44 -18.71 -9.16 -6.80
N TYR A 45 -17.76 -10.08 -6.57
CA TYR A 45 -16.58 -9.81 -5.76
C TYR A 45 -15.74 -8.67 -6.34
N LEU A 46 -15.43 -8.67 -7.64
CA LEU A 46 -14.64 -7.62 -8.28
C LEU A 46 -15.35 -6.25 -8.20
N ASP A 47 -16.65 -6.19 -8.53
CA ASP A 47 -17.42 -4.95 -8.50
C ASP A 47 -17.56 -4.39 -7.08
N ILE A 48 -17.90 -5.25 -6.11
CA ILE A 48 -18.12 -4.83 -4.72
C ILE A 48 -16.80 -4.45 -4.06
N SER A 49 -15.76 -5.28 -4.19
CA SER A 49 -14.46 -4.96 -3.62
C SER A 49 -13.81 -3.77 -4.33
N GLY A 50 -13.96 -3.62 -5.64
CA GLY A 50 -13.45 -2.48 -6.42
C GLY A 50 -14.00 -1.14 -5.94
N ARG A 51 -15.32 -1.06 -5.70
CA ARG A 51 -15.94 0.13 -5.08
C ARG A 51 -15.37 0.42 -3.69
N GLU A 52 -15.10 -0.61 -2.91
CA GLU A 52 -14.52 -0.44 -1.58
C GLU A 52 -13.05 -0.02 -1.61
N HIS A 53 -12.27 -0.47 -2.61
CA HIS A 53 -10.92 0.06 -2.86
C HIS A 53 -10.99 1.57 -3.16
N ILE A 54 -11.90 1.99 -4.04
CA ILE A 54 -12.10 3.41 -4.35
C ILE A 54 -12.50 4.19 -3.10
N ARG A 55 -13.39 3.66 -2.25
CA ARG A 55 -13.73 4.30 -0.96
C ARG A 55 -12.50 4.51 -0.09
N ILE A 56 -11.63 3.50 0.02
CA ILE A 56 -10.39 3.58 0.80
C ILE A 56 -9.42 4.61 0.20
N TYR A 57 -9.20 4.63 -1.11
CA TYR A 57 -8.32 5.63 -1.72
C TYR A 57 -8.84 7.05 -1.49
N LYS A 58 -10.15 7.27 -1.67
CA LYS A 58 -10.79 8.56 -1.37
C LYS A 58 -10.58 8.95 0.08
N LEU A 59 -10.80 8.02 1.01
CA LEU A 59 -10.58 8.26 2.44
C LEU A 59 -9.14 8.71 2.73
N LEU A 60 -8.14 8.03 2.19
CA LEU A 60 -6.72 8.37 2.38
C LEU A 60 -6.37 9.73 1.73
N PHE A 61 -6.81 9.96 0.49
CA PHE A 61 -6.58 11.20 -0.25
C PHE A 61 -7.26 12.41 0.39
N ASP A 62 -8.49 12.24 0.90
CA ASP A 62 -9.26 13.29 1.58
C ASP A 62 -8.66 13.66 2.95
N HIS A 63 -7.76 12.83 3.50
CA HIS A 63 -7.00 13.09 4.72
C HIS A 63 -5.55 13.54 4.47
N GLY A 64 -5.18 13.87 3.23
CA GLY A 64 -3.91 14.51 2.91
C GLY A 64 -2.75 13.57 2.57
N LEU A 65 -2.99 12.28 2.35
CA LEU A 65 -1.98 11.34 1.87
C LEU A 65 -1.88 11.42 0.34
N ASN A 66 -1.01 12.29 -0.19
CA ASN A 66 -1.01 12.62 -1.62
C ASN A 66 -0.51 11.51 -2.56
N THR A 67 0.34 10.62 -2.07
CA THR A 67 0.87 9.49 -2.84
C THR A 67 0.56 8.18 -2.15
N LEU A 68 -0.11 7.28 -2.87
CA LEU A 68 -0.40 5.93 -2.39
C LEU A 68 0.40 4.90 -3.20
N ILE A 69 1.05 3.98 -2.49
CA ILE A 69 1.65 2.77 -3.04
C ILE A 69 0.75 1.60 -2.63
N ASN A 70 0.05 0.99 -3.59
CA ASN A 70 -0.80 -0.15 -3.33
C ASN A 70 -0.28 -1.39 -4.09
N PRO A 71 0.42 -2.29 -3.39
CA PRO A 71 0.69 -3.63 -3.89
C PRO A 71 -0.63 -4.39 -4.13
N VAL A 72 -0.90 -4.75 -5.39
CA VAL A 72 -2.14 -5.44 -5.76
C VAL A 72 -1.90 -6.89 -6.19
N PHE A 73 -0.70 -7.22 -6.67
CA PHE A 73 -0.44 -8.56 -7.19
C PHE A 73 1.02 -8.97 -7.06
N GLY A 74 1.29 -10.12 -6.44
CA GLY A 74 2.62 -10.74 -6.32
C GLY A 74 2.84 -11.90 -7.31
N GLU A 75 4.09 -12.29 -7.54
CA GLU A 75 4.44 -13.41 -8.42
C GLU A 75 3.89 -14.76 -7.93
N GLU A 76 3.75 -14.92 -6.61
CA GLU A 76 3.26 -16.15 -5.99
C GLU A 76 1.82 -16.46 -6.38
N LEU A 77 1.03 -15.45 -6.72
CA LEU A 77 -0.33 -15.62 -7.21
C LEU A 77 -0.38 -16.22 -8.61
N PHE A 78 0.68 -16.04 -9.43
CA PHE A 78 0.85 -16.76 -10.70
C PHE A 78 1.04 -18.27 -10.53
N ARG A 79 1.46 -18.70 -9.34
CA ARG A 79 1.73 -20.11 -9.03
C ARG A 79 0.51 -20.85 -8.45
N ARG A 80 -0.63 -20.17 -8.20
CA ARG A 80 -1.81 -20.71 -7.49
C ARG A 80 -2.87 -21.40 -8.38
N GLY A 81 -2.52 -21.78 -9.61
CA GLY A 81 -3.37 -22.58 -10.52
C GLY A 81 -4.11 -21.77 -11.58
N GLU A 82 -4.43 -22.40 -12.73
CA GLU A 82 -4.89 -21.70 -13.95
C GLU A 82 -6.22 -20.94 -13.80
N ASP A 83 -7.22 -21.49 -13.11
CA ASP A 83 -8.56 -20.88 -13.04
C ASP A 83 -8.61 -19.63 -12.13
N TYR A 84 -7.82 -19.64 -11.05
CA TYR A 84 -7.63 -18.48 -10.19
C TYR A 84 -6.99 -17.34 -10.97
N LEU A 85 -5.99 -17.69 -11.78
CA LEU A 85 -5.25 -16.74 -12.60
C LEU A 85 -6.13 -16.11 -13.66
N LYS A 86 -6.93 -16.94 -14.36
CA LYS A 86 -7.80 -16.51 -15.45
C LYS A 86 -8.82 -15.47 -14.99
N ARG A 87 -9.55 -15.74 -13.90
CA ARG A 87 -10.76 -14.98 -13.58
C ARG A 87 -10.65 -13.97 -12.45
N VAL A 88 -9.65 -14.07 -11.57
CA VAL A 88 -9.54 -13.15 -10.43
C VAL A 88 -8.33 -12.24 -10.57
N ALA A 89 -7.21 -12.78 -11.03
CA ALA A 89 -6.00 -11.98 -11.22
C ALA A 89 -6.11 -11.06 -12.44
N ALA A 90 -6.31 -11.63 -13.63
CA ALA A 90 -6.35 -10.86 -14.86
C ALA A 90 -7.56 -9.93 -14.94
N ASP A 91 -8.77 -10.44 -14.65
CA ASP A 91 -9.98 -9.62 -14.64
C ASP A 91 -9.90 -8.52 -13.57
N GLY A 92 -9.31 -8.80 -12.41
CA GLY A 92 -9.09 -7.80 -11.37
C GLY A 92 -8.14 -6.70 -11.81
N LEU A 93 -7.02 -7.05 -12.45
CA LEU A 93 -6.06 -6.08 -13.00
C LEU A 93 -6.67 -5.27 -14.15
N GLU A 94 -7.44 -5.90 -15.05
CA GLU A 94 -8.17 -5.20 -16.11
C GLU A 94 -9.22 -4.25 -15.54
N HIS A 95 -9.86 -4.63 -14.42
CA HIS A 95 -10.84 -3.80 -13.73
C HIS A 95 -10.22 -2.49 -13.21
N LEU A 96 -8.98 -2.53 -12.69
CA LEU A 96 -8.27 -1.33 -12.24
C LEU A 96 -8.07 -0.30 -13.36
N VAL A 97 -7.86 -0.75 -14.61
CA VAL A 97 -7.54 0.15 -15.73
C VAL A 97 -8.73 0.54 -16.60
N SER A 98 -9.79 -0.26 -16.60
CA SER A 98 -10.87 -0.12 -17.59
C SER A 98 -12.26 0.00 -16.99
N HIS A 99 -12.47 -0.38 -15.73
CA HIS A 99 -13.80 -0.35 -15.15
C HIS A 99 -14.28 1.09 -14.95
N PRO A 100 -15.52 1.44 -15.32
CA PRO A 100 -16.03 2.81 -15.23
C PRO A 100 -15.84 3.45 -13.87
N ASP A 101 -16.11 2.73 -12.78
CA ASP A 101 -15.95 3.28 -11.42
C ASP A 101 -14.51 3.76 -11.13
N PHE A 102 -13.50 3.04 -11.63
CA PHE A 102 -12.09 3.42 -11.46
C PHE A 102 -11.71 4.58 -12.37
N VAL A 103 -12.14 4.53 -13.64
CA VAL A 103 -11.92 5.58 -14.62
C VAL A 103 -12.51 6.91 -14.14
N ASP A 104 -13.78 6.89 -13.71
CA ASP A 104 -14.49 8.05 -13.17
C ASP A 104 -13.82 8.56 -11.89
N PHE A 105 -13.35 7.66 -11.03
CA PHE A 105 -12.60 8.03 -9.84
C PHE A 105 -11.31 8.77 -10.19
N TYR A 106 -10.50 8.24 -11.12
CA TYR A 106 -9.24 8.86 -11.50
C TYR A 106 -9.45 10.27 -12.04
N ASP A 107 -10.48 10.46 -12.87
CA ASP A 107 -10.80 11.76 -13.45
C ASP A 107 -11.34 12.74 -12.40
N ALA A 108 -12.32 12.31 -11.61
CA ALA A 108 -12.97 13.18 -10.63
C ALA A 108 -12.01 13.61 -9.51
N TYR A 109 -11.09 12.72 -9.09
CA TYR A 109 -10.10 13.03 -8.06
C TYR A 109 -8.78 13.56 -8.62
N GLN A 110 -8.60 13.62 -9.94
CA GLN A 110 -7.32 14.00 -10.58
C GLN A 110 -6.17 13.13 -10.05
N VAL A 111 -6.36 11.81 -10.13
CA VAL A 111 -5.38 10.79 -9.73
C VAL A 111 -4.53 10.40 -10.93
N ARG A 112 -3.22 10.63 -10.84
CA ARG A 112 -2.23 10.07 -11.77
C ARG A 112 -1.91 8.64 -11.37
N VAL A 113 -2.10 7.70 -12.29
CA VAL A 113 -1.90 6.27 -12.03
C VAL A 113 -0.58 5.80 -12.62
N HIS A 114 0.13 4.97 -11.86
CA HIS A 114 1.37 4.32 -12.26
C HIS A 114 1.30 2.82 -11.96
N PHE A 115 2.06 2.03 -12.69
CA PHE A 115 2.22 0.60 -12.46
C PHE A 115 3.71 0.29 -12.35
N TYR A 116 4.11 -0.37 -11.26
CA TYR A 116 5.50 -0.76 -11.01
C TYR A 116 5.62 -2.27 -10.80
N GLY A 117 6.85 -2.76 -10.84
CA GLY A 117 7.18 -4.18 -10.70
C GLY A 117 7.40 -4.88 -12.03
N ASP A 118 7.78 -6.15 -11.94
CA ASP A 118 8.28 -6.96 -13.06
C ASP A 118 7.16 -7.56 -13.94
N HIS A 119 5.95 -7.01 -13.88
CA HIS A 119 4.78 -7.47 -14.64
C HIS A 119 5.06 -7.68 -16.13
N ARG A 120 5.84 -6.82 -16.80
CA ARG A 120 6.21 -7.03 -18.22
C ARG A 120 6.97 -8.34 -18.43
N LYS A 121 7.94 -8.63 -17.56
CA LYS A 121 8.74 -9.86 -17.60
C LYS A 121 7.89 -11.09 -17.26
N VAL A 122 7.02 -10.97 -16.26
CA VAL A 122 6.19 -12.09 -15.76
C VAL A 122 5.04 -12.42 -16.71
N LEU A 123 4.44 -11.43 -17.36
CA LEU A 123 3.29 -11.61 -18.24
C LEU A 123 3.68 -11.96 -19.68
N HIS A 124 4.93 -11.71 -20.09
CA HIS A 124 5.39 -11.99 -21.45
C HIS A 124 5.21 -13.45 -21.84
N GLY A 125 4.66 -13.70 -23.04
CA GLY A 125 4.39 -15.05 -23.53
C GLY A 125 3.20 -15.74 -22.85
N THR A 126 2.48 -15.07 -21.96
CA THR A 126 1.25 -15.57 -21.35
C THR A 126 0.01 -15.01 -22.08
N PRO A 127 -1.17 -15.64 -21.93
CA PRO A 127 -2.43 -15.08 -22.46
C PRO A 127 -2.78 -13.67 -21.93
N TYR A 128 -2.11 -13.18 -20.89
CA TYR A 128 -2.37 -11.89 -20.25
C TYR A 128 -1.31 -10.83 -20.54
N GLU A 129 -0.38 -11.09 -21.47
CA GLU A 129 0.64 -10.13 -21.89
C GLU A 129 0.03 -8.77 -22.28
N TYR A 130 -1.20 -8.77 -22.79
CA TYR A 130 -1.93 -7.56 -23.15
C TYR A 130 -2.11 -6.58 -21.96
N LEU A 131 -2.16 -7.07 -20.72
CA LEU A 131 -2.36 -6.23 -19.52
C LEU A 131 -1.24 -5.19 -19.36
N SER A 132 0.01 -5.53 -19.73
CA SER A 132 1.12 -4.55 -19.69
C SER A 132 0.83 -3.33 -20.56
N ALA A 133 0.29 -3.51 -21.76
CA ALA A 133 -0.10 -2.41 -22.63
C ALA A 133 -1.30 -1.62 -22.07
N ARG A 134 -2.23 -2.31 -21.38
CA ARG A 134 -3.38 -1.67 -20.72
C ARG A 134 -2.95 -0.78 -19.55
N PHE A 135 -1.96 -1.21 -18.78
CA PHE A 135 -1.35 -0.44 -17.70
C PHE A 135 -0.69 0.84 -18.24
N GLU A 136 0.08 0.73 -19.32
CA GLU A 136 0.71 1.88 -19.99
C GLU A 136 -0.34 2.87 -20.51
N GLU A 137 -1.42 2.38 -21.11
CA GLU A 137 -2.50 3.22 -21.60
C GLU A 137 -3.21 3.97 -20.45
N ALA A 138 -3.48 3.30 -19.33
CA ALA A 138 -4.07 3.93 -18.15
C ALA A 138 -3.15 4.99 -17.52
N ALA A 139 -1.85 4.72 -17.43
CA ALA A 139 -0.86 5.68 -16.96
C ALA A 139 -0.78 6.90 -17.90
N ARG A 140 -0.72 6.68 -19.22
CA ARG A 140 -0.70 7.74 -20.24
C ARG A 140 -1.98 8.59 -20.21
N ARG A 141 -3.14 7.97 -20.04
CA ARG A 141 -4.43 8.65 -19.92
C ARG A 141 -4.44 9.64 -18.75
N THR A 142 -3.90 9.20 -17.60
CA THR A 142 -3.92 9.98 -16.35
C THR A 142 -2.67 10.85 -16.13
N GLN A 143 -1.72 10.88 -17.07
CA GLN A 143 -0.44 11.62 -16.92
C GLN A 143 -0.62 13.12 -16.60
N HIS A 144 -1.71 13.73 -17.07
CA HIS A 144 -2.01 15.15 -16.89
C HIS A 144 -2.68 15.45 -15.55
N HIS A 145 -3.17 14.44 -14.85
CA HIS A 145 -3.69 14.57 -13.49
C HIS A 145 -2.55 14.95 -12.53
N ASN A 146 -2.85 15.83 -11.58
CA ASN A 146 -1.83 16.51 -10.78
C ASN A 146 -2.18 16.68 -9.29
N LYS A 147 -3.28 16.09 -8.81
CA LYS A 147 -3.71 16.24 -7.40
C LYS A 147 -3.20 15.10 -6.52
N TYR A 148 -3.31 13.88 -7.01
CA TYR A 148 -2.95 12.66 -6.29
C TYR A 148 -2.18 11.70 -7.18
N ARG A 149 -1.41 10.82 -6.57
CA ARG A 149 -0.66 9.77 -7.27
C ARG A 149 -1.01 8.41 -6.67
N LEU A 150 -1.27 7.43 -7.52
CA LEU A 150 -1.58 6.06 -7.12
C LEU A 150 -0.70 5.09 -7.92
N PHE A 151 0.14 4.34 -7.20
CA PHE A 151 1.05 3.36 -7.78
C PHE A 151 0.53 1.96 -7.47
N PHE A 152 0.21 1.19 -8.51
CA PHE A 152 -0.16 -0.21 -8.38
C PHE A 152 1.06 -1.12 -8.54
N GLY A 153 1.33 -1.92 -7.51
CA GLY A 153 2.40 -2.90 -7.53
C GLY A 153 1.94 -4.20 -8.18
N VAL A 154 2.52 -4.54 -9.33
CA VAL A 154 2.25 -5.78 -10.08
C VAL A 154 3.57 -6.52 -10.27
N CYS A 155 3.75 -7.60 -9.52
CA CYS A 155 5.00 -8.33 -9.37
C CYS A 155 6.14 -7.42 -8.86
N GLY A 156 5.86 -6.63 -7.82
CA GLY A 156 6.73 -5.57 -7.32
C GLY A 156 7.63 -5.94 -6.14
N THR A 157 7.87 -7.23 -5.89
CA THR A 157 8.50 -7.70 -4.64
C THR A 157 10.01 -7.45 -4.57
N ASP A 158 10.75 -7.77 -5.63
CA ASP A 158 12.21 -7.58 -5.67
C ASP A 158 12.59 -6.74 -6.89
N ALA A 159 13.25 -5.60 -6.65
CA ALA A 159 13.71 -4.71 -7.70
C ALA A 159 15.18 -4.93 -8.09
N THR A 160 15.90 -5.84 -7.43
CA THR A 160 17.35 -6.00 -7.56
C THR A 160 17.80 -6.18 -9.01
N GLU A 161 17.21 -7.13 -9.74
CA GLU A 161 17.57 -7.36 -11.14
C GLU A 161 17.22 -6.17 -12.03
N SER A 162 16.05 -5.56 -11.82
CA SER A 162 15.55 -4.44 -12.61
C SER A 162 16.43 -3.20 -12.40
N VAL A 163 16.86 -2.93 -11.18
CA VAL A 163 17.83 -1.87 -10.84
C VAL A 163 19.20 -2.14 -11.45
N ALA A 164 19.70 -3.37 -11.36
CA ALA A 164 21.00 -3.72 -11.94
C ALA A 164 21.01 -3.56 -13.47
N LYS A 165 19.99 -4.07 -14.16
CA LYS A 165 19.82 -3.93 -15.62
C LYS A 165 19.71 -2.46 -16.01
N PHE A 166 18.86 -1.69 -15.32
CA PHE A 166 18.70 -0.26 -15.57
C PHE A 166 20.04 0.49 -15.39
N SER A 167 20.76 0.22 -14.30
CA SER A 167 22.02 0.92 -14.01
C SER A 167 23.09 0.68 -15.06
N VAL A 168 23.23 -0.57 -15.53
CA VAL A 168 24.15 -0.93 -16.62
C VAL A 168 23.75 -0.24 -17.92
N GLN A 169 22.46 -0.25 -18.26
CA GLN A 169 21.97 0.36 -19.50
C GLN A 169 22.13 1.88 -19.49
N ASN A 170 21.74 2.54 -18.40
CA ASN A 170 21.90 3.98 -18.21
C ASN A 170 23.36 4.41 -18.36
N TYR A 171 24.30 3.69 -17.75
CA TYR A 171 25.72 3.99 -17.87
C TYR A 171 26.24 3.80 -19.30
N LYS A 172 25.80 2.76 -20.01
CA LYS A 172 26.17 2.54 -21.42
C LYS A 172 25.66 3.64 -22.35
N GLU A 173 24.44 4.14 -22.11
CA GLU A 173 23.80 5.14 -22.96
C GLU A 173 24.27 6.57 -22.68
N THR A 174 24.51 6.89 -21.40
CA THR A 174 24.76 8.28 -20.96
C THR A 174 26.18 8.53 -20.46
N GLY A 175 26.94 7.48 -20.14
CA GLY A 175 28.23 7.59 -19.45
C GLY A 175 28.14 7.98 -17.97
N VAL A 176 26.92 8.06 -17.42
CA VAL A 176 26.65 8.53 -16.05
C VAL A 176 26.11 7.38 -15.20
N ILE A 177 26.61 7.25 -13.97
CA ILE A 177 26.08 6.32 -12.97
C ILE A 177 24.78 6.93 -12.42
N PRO A 178 23.61 6.26 -12.53
CA PRO A 178 22.37 6.83 -12.05
C PRO A 178 22.39 6.93 -10.52
N ASN A 179 21.89 8.05 -9.99
CA ASN A 179 21.72 8.22 -8.56
C ASN A 179 20.42 7.54 -8.08
N ARG A 180 20.17 7.57 -6.76
CA ARG A 180 18.97 6.96 -6.15
C ARG A 180 17.67 7.46 -6.79
N ASP A 181 17.55 8.76 -7.01
CA ASP A 181 16.33 9.38 -7.51
C ASP A 181 16.04 8.97 -8.96
N THR A 182 17.09 8.89 -9.80
CA THR A 182 16.99 8.36 -11.16
C THR A 182 16.57 6.90 -11.18
N ILE A 183 17.11 6.06 -10.28
CA ILE A 183 16.74 4.65 -10.15
C ILE A 183 15.27 4.51 -9.73
N ILE A 184 14.83 5.28 -8.74
CA ILE A 184 13.43 5.28 -8.27
C ILE A 184 12.50 5.72 -9.41
N ALA A 185 12.85 6.81 -10.11
CA ALA A 185 12.05 7.29 -11.22
C ALA A 185 11.94 6.28 -12.36
N ALA A 186 13.02 5.55 -12.64
CA ALA A 186 12.99 4.48 -13.62
C ALA A 186 12.10 3.29 -13.20
N TYR A 187 12.08 2.95 -11.91
CA TYR A 187 11.31 1.81 -11.40
C TYR A 187 9.80 2.12 -11.25
N TYR A 188 9.45 3.29 -10.73
CA TYR A 188 8.06 3.70 -10.49
C TYR A 188 7.44 4.52 -11.64
N GLY A 189 8.25 4.92 -12.62
CA GLY A 189 7.84 5.78 -13.76
C GLY A 189 7.90 7.28 -13.46
N GLU A 190 8.05 7.67 -12.18
CA GLU A 190 8.42 9.01 -11.74
C GLU A 190 9.07 8.93 -10.34
N PHE A 191 9.73 10.00 -9.91
CA PHE A 191 10.34 10.01 -8.58
C PHE A 191 9.27 9.87 -7.47
N VAL A 192 9.60 9.07 -6.46
CA VAL A 192 8.80 8.87 -5.26
C VAL A 192 9.72 8.99 -4.05
N SER A 193 9.38 9.85 -3.10
CA SER A 193 10.09 9.94 -1.82
C SER A 193 9.99 8.61 -1.05
N PRO A 194 10.90 8.35 -0.08
CA PRO A 194 10.71 7.25 0.86
C PRO A 194 9.30 7.26 1.47
N ALA A 195 8.81 6.08 1.85
CA ALA A 195 7.52 5.94 2.50
C ALA A 195 7.54 6.66 3.87
N ASP A 196 6.50 7.43 4.17
CA ASP A 196 6.28 8.00 5.49
C ASP A 196 5.47 7.03 6.38
N LEU A 197 4.52 6.29 5.77
CA LEU A 197 3.67 5.33 6.47
C LEU A 197 3.56 4.02 5.68
N PHE A 198 3.48 2.91 6.42
CA PHE A 198 3.02 1.63 5.92
C PHE A 198 1.84 1.17 6.77
N ILE A 199 0.66 1.03 6.15
CA ILE A 199 -0.55 0.56 6.83
C ILE A 199 -1.02 -0.72 6.15
N SER A 200 -1.12 -1.80 6.90
CA SER A 200 -1.58 -3.10 6.40
C SER A 200 -2.52 -3.78 7.40
N SER A 201 -2.96 -4.99 7.08
CA SER A 201 -3.77 -5.84 7.95
C SER A 201 -3.14 -7.21 8.14
N ASP A 202 -3.54 -7.91 9.22
CA ASP A 202 -3.11 -9.27 9.57
C ASP A 202 -1.67 -9.29 10.16
N LYS A 203 -0.78 -10.14 9.63
CA LYS A 203 0.59 -10.32 10.14
C LYS A 203 1.45 -9.07 9.97
N PHE A 204 2.43 -8.92 10.85
CA PHE A 204 3.36 -7.80 10.86
C PHE A 204 4.44 -7.98 9.78
N TRP A 205 4.02 -7.84 8.52
CA TRP A 205 4.88 -7.95 7.34
C TRP A 205 4.79 -6.70 6.49
N VAL A 206 5.95 -6.25 6.03
CA VAL A 206 6.11 -5.18 5.07
C VAL A 206 6.63 -5.78 3.75
N PHE A 207 6.08 -5.37 2.61
CA PHE A 207 6.36 -6.00 1.32
C PHE A 207 5.97 -5.08 0.15
N ASP A 208 6.60 -5.30 -1.00
CA ASP A 208 6.25 -4.76 -2.32
C ASP A 208 6.31 -3.23 -2.49
N TYR A 209 7.21 -2.53 -1.80
CA TYR A 209 7.52 -1.10 -2.06
C TYR A 209 9.05 -0.88 -2.14
N PRO A 210 9.75 -1.63 -3.00
CA PRO A 210 11.21 -1.62 -3.06
C PRO A 210 11.74 -0.21 -3.31
N LEU A 211 12.94 0.08 -2.81
CA LEU A 211 13.62 1.38 -2.87
C LEU A 211 12.99 2.48 -2.00
N LEU A 212 11.77 2.31 -1.49
CA LEU A 212 11.06 3.33 -0.72
C LEU A 212 11.09 3.10 0.80
N SER A 213 11.52 1.94 1.28
CA SER A 213 11.79 1.73 2.71
C SER A 213 13.02 2.54 3.15
N SER A 214 12.89 3.28 4.24
CA SER A 214 13.97 4.04 4.88
C SER A 214 14.36 3.47 6.24
N GLY A 215 13.49 2.67 6.86
CA GLY A 215 13.58 2.29 8.28
C GLY A 215 13.00 3.35 9.22
N GLU A 216 12.56 4.49 8.68
CA GLU A 216 11.93 5.58 9.42
C GLU A 216 10.41 5.64 9.14
N GLU A 217 9.89 4.78 8.25
CA GLU A 217 8.46 4.73 7.99
C GLU A 217 7.68 4.21 9.21
N ASP A 218 6.53 4.82 9.48
CA ASP A 218 5.67 4.38 10.57
C ASP A 218 4.83 3.17 10.15
N LEU A 219 4.99 2.08 10.90
CA LEU A 219 4.35 0.80 10.63
C LEU A 219 3.07 0.62 11.46
N TYR A 220 1.94 0.46 10.77
CA TYR A 220 0.63 0.20 11.37
C TYR A 220 0.01 -1.08 10.82
N PHE A 221 -0.49 -1.92 11.72
CA PHE A 221 -1.10 -3.20 11.37
C PHE A 221 -2.49 -3.33 11.99
N MET A 222 -3.51 -3.35 11.13
CA MET A 222 -4.90 -3.54 11.51
C MET A 222 -5.18 -5.00 11.84
N ALA A 223 -5.95 -5.25 12.89
CA ALA A 223 -6.39 -6.60 13.24
C ALA A 223 -7.43 -7.20 12.27
N VAL A 224 -8.06 -6.35 11.45
CA VAL A 224 -9.13 -6.70 10.50
C VAL A 224 -8.67 -6.44 9.07
N PRO A 225 -9.25 -7.11 8.05
CA PRO A 225 -8.96 -6.85 6.64
C PRO A 225 -8.94 -5.35 6.27
N SER A 226 -8.07 -4.98 5.32
CA SER A 226 -7.80 -3.57 4.99
C SER A 226 -9.04 -2.78 4.57
N LEU A 227 -10.04 -3.44 3.96
CA LEU A 227 -11.30 -2.82 3.54
C LEU A 227 -12.18 -2.35 4.72
N TYR A 228 -11.94 -2.81 5.95
CA TYR A 228 -12.63 -2.29 7.14
C TYR A 228 -12.08 -0.96 7.66
N LEU A 229 -11.04 -0.38 7.04
CA LEU A 229 -10.47 0.87 7.54
C LEU A 229 -11.54 1.97 7.57
N THR A 230 -11.75 2.50 8.78
CA THR A 230 -12.69 3.58 9.05
C THR A 230 -11.97 4.92 9.12
N GLU A 231 -12.71 6.01 8.95
CA GLU A 231 -12.19 7.35 9.15
C GLU A 231 -11.62 7.56 10.56
N LYS A 232 -12.29 7.03 11.58
CA LYS A 232 -11.83 7.12 12.97
C LYS A 232 -10.45 6.48 13.12
N GLN A 233 -10.30 5.24 12.66
CA GLN A 233 -9.04 4.51 12.77
C GLN A 233 -7.91 5.17 11.96
N LEU A 234 -8.22 5.67 10.76
CA LEU A 234 -7.24 6.44 9.99
C LEU A 234 -6.78 7.68 10.76
N ARG A 235 -7.68 8.43 11.38
CA ARG A 235 -7.33 9.62 12.15
C ARG A 235 -6.49 9.32 13.39
N GLU A 236 -6.71 8.17 14.04
CA GLU A 236 -5.86 7.70 15.14
C GLU A 236 -4.43 7.42 14.64
N ILE A 237 -4.30 6.74 13.49
CA ILE A 237 -3.00 6.50 12.83
C ILE A 237 -2.31 7.82 12.47
N LEU A 238 -3.01 8.76 11.83
CA LEU A 238 -2.44 10.04 11.43
C LEU A 238 -2.07 10.92 12.63
N TYR A 239 -2.82 10.85 13.72
CA TYR A 239 -2.48 11.54 14.95
C TYR A 239 -1.19 10.99 15.56
N ASP A 240 -1.05 9.67 15.63
CA ASP A 240 0.17 9.01 16.12
C ASP A 240 1.39 9.42 15.29
N HIS A 241 1.29 9.34 13.96
CA HIS A 241 2.33 9.76 13.01
C HIS A 241 2.73 11.23 13.18
N LEU A 242 1.77 12.15 13.30
CA LEU A 242 2.05 13.59 13.37
C LEU A 242 2.60 14.05 14.72
N TYR A 243 2.20 13.40 15.81
CA TYR A 243 2.41 13.94 17.15
C TYR A 243 3.10 12.99 18.12
N ALA A 244 2.75 11.71 18.13
CA ALA A 244 3.26 10.78 19.14
C ALA A 244 4.67 10.27 18.83
N ARG A 245 4.99 10.14 17.54
CA ARG A 245 6.24 9.55 17.06
C ARG A 245 7.37 10.53 16.76
N LYS A 246 7.11 11.83 16.94
CA LYS A 246 8.07 12.90 16.60
C LYS A 246 9.28 12.97 17.53
N GLU A 247 9.19 12.38 18.72
CA GLU A 247 10.26 12.43 19.73
C GLU A 247 11.25 11.27 19.54
N ASP A 248 12.31 11.49 18.76
CA ASP A 248 13.33 10.47 18.48
C ASP A 248 14.26 10.21 19.68
N TYR A 249 14.48 11.23 20.52
CA TYR A 249 15.46 11.18 21.60
C TYR A 249 14.94 11.85 22.87
N PRO A 250 14.24 11.11 23.75
CA PRO A 250 13.83 11.65 25.04
C PRO A 250 15.05 12.10 25.86
N ASP A 251 14.97 13.30 26.46
CA ASP A 251 15.99 13.82 27.36
C ASP A 251 15.98 13.09 28.69
N TYR A 252 16.74 12.00 28.77
CA TYR A 252 16.89 11.21 29.99
C TYR A 252 17.60 11.95 31.11
N GLU A 253 18.41 12.98 30.83
CA GLU A 253 19.11 13.75 31.85
C GLU A 253 18.13 14.68 32.59
N GLY A 254 17.11 15.17 31.88
CA GLY A 254 16.02 15.97 32.43
C GLY A 254 14.91 15.18 33.14
N MET A 255 14.89 13.85 33.06
CA MET A 255 13.83 13.02 33.63
C MET A 255 13.90 12.96 35.17
N SER A 256 12.74 13.10 35.81
CA SER A 256 12.64 12.95 37.26
C SER A 256 12.75 11.47 37.69
N ALA A 257 13.02 11.24 38.98
CA ALA A 257 13.00 9.89 39.53
C ALA A 257 11.61 9.22 39.42
N GLU A 258 10.53 10.00 39.41
CA GLU A 258 9.16 9.51 39.24
C GLU A 258 8.91 9.04 37.79
N ASP A 259 9.44 9.75 36.80
CA ASP A 259 9.36 9.36 35.39
C ASP A 259 10.10 8.04 35.14
N PHE A 260 11.32 7.92 35.69
CA PHE A 260 12.07 6.66 35.64
C PHE A 260 11.36 5.51 36.36
N ALA A 261 10.71 5.79 37.50
CA ALA A 261 9.93 4.77 38.21
C ALA A 261 8.73 4.30 37.39
N THR A 262 8.04 5.23 36.71
CA THR A 262 6.92 4.94 35.81
C THR A 262 7.38 4.07 34.63
N MET A 263 8.45 4.48 33.93
CA MET A 263 9.03 3.73 32.81
C MET A 263 9.48 2.33 33.24
N LYS A 264 10.17 2.21 34.38
CA LYS A 264 10.61 0.92 34.93
C LYS A 264 9.43 0.01 35.29
N SER A 265 8.37 0.56 35.89
CA SER A 265 7.16 -0.20 36.23
C SER A 265 6.49 -0.74 34.97
N PHE A 266 6.36 0.10 33.94
CA PHE A 266 5.81 -0.29 32.65
C PHE A 266 6.62 -1.44 32.01
N TYR A 267 7.93 -1.28 31.83
CA TYR A 267 8.75 -2.32 31.21
C TYR A 267 8.80 -3.61 32.04
N LYS A 268 8.82 -3.53 33.37
CA LYS A 268 8.79 -4.73 34.22
C LYS A 268 7.48 -5.50 34.05
N LYS A 269 6.34 -4.80 33.98
CA LYS A 269 5.02 -5.40 33.77
C LYS A 269 4.89 -6.09 32.42
N HIS A 270 5.54 -5.54 31.38
CA HIS A 270 5.40 -5.98 30.00
C HIS A 270 6.65 -6.71 29.45
N ARG A 271 7.60 -7.13 30.30
CA ARG A 271 8.91 -7.69 29.91
C ARG A 271 8.87 -8.90 28.98
N GLU A 272 7.79 -9.69 29.03
CA GLU A 272 7.59 -10.90 28.24
C GLU A 272 6.52 -10.70 27.15
N LYS A 273 6.08 -9.45 26.95
CA LYS A 273 5.13 -9.10 25.89
C LYS A 273 5.91 -8.75 24.63
N THR A 274 5.51 -9.33 23.51
CA THR A 274 6.10 -9.06 22.20
C THR A 274 4.97 -8.71 21.23
N LEU A 275 5.03 -7.52 20.67
CA LEU A 275 4.13 -7.07 19.60
C LEU A 275 4.31 -7.96 18.37
N GLY A 276 3.20 -8.33 17.71
CA GLY A 276 3.22 -9.20 16.52
C GLY A 276 3.23 -10.70 16.82
N VAL A 277 3.23 -11.12 18.09
CA VAL A 277 2.88 -12.51 18.46
C VAL A 277 1.36 -12.67 18.42
N GLY A 278 0.90 -13.82 17.96
CA GLY A 278 -0.53 -14.11 17.81
C GLY A 278 -0.82 -15.60 17.83
N GLU A 279 -2.09 -15.94 17.61
CA GLU A 279 -2.59 -17.30 17.64
C GLU A 279 -3.21 -17.71 16.30
N LEU A 280 -3.15 -19.01 16.01
CA LEU A 280 -3.82 -19.59 14.84
C LEU A 280 -5.13 -20.23 15.28
N ILE A 281 -6.26 -19.68 14.82
CA ILE A 281 -7.59 -20.27 15.00
C ILE A 281 -8.15 -20.57 13.61
N ASN A 282 -8.45 -21.84 13.34
CA ASN A 282 -8.93 -22.31 12.03
C ASN A 282 -8.03 -21.87 10.86
N ASN A 283 -6.70 -21.94 11.04
CA ASN A 283 -5.67 -21.52 10.09
C ASN A 283 -5.67 -20.01 9.75
N ILE A 284 -6.40 -19.20 10.51
CA ILE A 284 -6.35 -17.74 10.43
C ILE A 284 -5.53 -17.24 11.62
N TRP A 285 -4.56 -16.37 11.35
CA TRP A 285 -3.75 -15.76 12.39
C TRP A 285 -4.47 -14.53 12.96
N TYR A 286 -4.44 -14.41 14.29
CA TYR A 286 -5.00 -13.28 15.03
C TYR A 286 -3.93 -12.70 15.96
N PRO A 287 -3.76 -11.38 16.03
CA PRO A 287 -2.81 -10.77 16.96
C PRO A 287 -3.26 -11.02 18.40
N ALA A 288 -2.32 -11.40 19.28
CA ALA A 288 -2.61 -11.54 20.69
C ALA A 288 -2.80 -10.15 21.33
N SER A 289 -3.79 -10.01 22.22
CA SER A 289 -3.96 -8.79 23.01
C SER A 289 -2.80 -8.61 23.99
N ILE A 290 -2.26 -7.38 24.09
CA ILE A 290 -1.20 -7.03 25.07
C ILE A 290 -1.80 -6.61 26.40
#